data_AF-A0A0V0ULK5-F1
#
_entry.id   AF-A0A0V0ULK5-F1
#
_cell.length_a   1.000
_cell.length_b   1.000
_cell.length_c   1.000
_cell.angle_alpha   90.00
_cell.angle_beta   90.00
_cell.angle_gamma   90.00
#
_symmetry.space_group_name_H-M   'P 1'
#
loop_
_entity.id
_entity.type
_entity.pdbx_description
1 polymer ?
#
loop_
_entity_poly.entity_id
_entity_poly.type
_entity_poly.pdbx_seq_one_letter_code
_entity_poly.pdbx_strand_id
1 'polypeptide(L)'
;MKYAKYKYRSIVYKAPGQVNGKIIVAGAAGNWQNGAEAINAANGHSFAKALEHVVGDNNQIKFLAYNNAPPRVPKVKTKSNSKGVIILSTNADAAAWIVHTVPGFPIPKAVYTWPAAETAKGHLLLCLTIPESQINAIGLYFHKRNNYAHIS
;
A
#
# COMPACT_ATOMS: atom_id res chain seq x y z
N MET A 1 -9.00 5.19 -11.01
CA MET A 1 -8.09 5.17 -12.19
C MET A 1 -8.79 4.38 -13.28
N LYS A 2 -8.78 4.80 -14.56
CA LYS A 2 -9.40 4.00 -15.63
C LYS A 2 -8.52 2.79 -15.96
N TYR A 3 -9.18 1.64 -16.02
CA TYR A 3 -8.70 0.29 -16.33
C TYR A 3 -7.73 0.24 -17.51
N ALA A 4 -6.44 0.22 -17.22
CA ALA A 4 -5.44 -0.10 -18.22
C ALA A 4 -4.40 -1.05 -17.62
N LYS A 5 -4.15 -2.15 -18.35
CA LYS A 5 -3.11 -3.16 -18.12
C LYS A 5 -1.72 -2.53 -18.12
N TYR A 6 -1.39 -1.77 -17.10
CA TYR A 6 -0.06 -1.23 -16.91
C TYR A 6 0.62 -2.02 -15.80
N LYS A 7 1.77 -2.62 -16.15
CA LYS A 7 2.71 -3.21 -15.19
C LYS A 7 3.34 -2.07 -14.37
N TYR A 8 2.64 -1.60 -13.34
CA TYR A 8 3.15 -0.55 -12.47
C TYR A 8 4.06 -1.15 -11.41
N ARG A 9 5.33 -0.79 -11.46
CA ARG A 9 6.26 -0.97 -10.35
C ARG A 9 6.77 0.41 -9.97
N SER A 10 6.49 0.83 -8.74
CA SER A 10 7.00 2.09 -8.22
C SER A 10 7.53 1.93 -6.81
N ILE A 11 8.60 2.65 -6.52
CA ILE A 11 9.15 2.78 -5.17
C ILE A 11 9.01 4.23 -4.78
N VAL A 12 8.44 4.47 -3.60
CA VAL A 12 8.38 5.77 -2.94
C VAL A 12 9.23 5.71 -1.69
N TYR A 13 10.13 6.67 -1.53
CA TYR A 13 10.92 6.88 -0.33
C TYR A 13 10.56 8.22 0.32
N LYS A 14 10.11 8.18 1.57
CA LYS A 14 9.91 9.36 2.41
C LYS A 14 11.09 9.48 3.37
N ALA A 15 11.84 10.57 3.31
CA ALA A 15 12.92 10.81 4.26
C ALA A 15 12.37 11.18 5.66
N PRO A 16 13.13 10.94 6.75
CA PRO A 16 12.79 11.42 8.09
C PRO A 16 12.53 12.94 8.12
N GLY A 17 11.47 13.36 8.81
CA GLY A 17 11.10 14.79 8.94
C GLY A 17 10.54 15.44 7.66
N GLN A 18 10.49 14.74 6.53
CA GLN A 18 10.01 15.26 5.25
C GLN A 18 8.64 14.70 4.92
N VAL A 19 7.74 15.52 4.37
CA VAL A 19 6.47 15.04 3.79
C VAL A 19 6.56 14.82 2.28
N ASN A 20 7.51 15.51 1.62
CA ASN A 20 7.79 15.33 0.21
C ASN A 20 8.70 14.11 0.04
N GLY A 21 8.17 13.08 -0.62
CA GLY A 21 8.90 11.87 -0.94
C GLY A 21 9.70 11.99 -2.24
N LYS A 22 10.53 10.98 -2.48
CA LYS A 22 11.14 10.68 -3.76
C LYS A 22 10.46 9.46 -4.37
N ILE A 23 10.34 9.40 -5.69
CA ILE A 23 9.71 8.30 -6.42
C ILE A 23 10.59 7.81 -7.57
N ILE A 24 10.61 6.49 -7.77
CA ILE A 24 11.08 5.83 -8.99
C ILE A 24 9.92 5.02 -9.56
N VAL A 25 9.68 5.13 -10.86
CA VAL A 25 8.63 4.39 -11.58
C VAL A 25 9.25 3.57 -12.70
N ALA A 26 8.76 2.35 -12.92
CA ALA A 26 9.23 1.50 -14.01
C ALA A 26 9.08 2.18 -15.38
N GLY A 27 10.08 2.03 -16.23
CA GLY A 27 10.15 2.69 -17.55
C GLY A 27 10.88 4.03 -17.52
N ALA A 28 11.03 4.66 -16.36
CA ALA A 28 11.97 5.76 -16.16
C ALA A 28 13.31 5.18 -15.68
N ALA A 29 14.19 4.84 -16.62
CA ALA A 29 15.57 4.51 -16.31
C ALA A 29 16.31 5.82 -15.98
N GLY A 30 16.55 6.08 -14.69
CA GLY A 30 17.40 7.19 -14.25
C GLY A 30 16.79 8.04 -13.14
N ASN A 31 17.48 8.06 -12.00
CA ASN A 31 17.33 8.94 -10.85
C ASN A 31 15.98 8.95 -10.09
N TRP A 32 16.07 9.20 -8.79
CA TRP A 32 14.92 9.50 -7.95
C TRP A 32 14.29 10.84 -8.35
N GLN A 33 13.00 10.83 -8.64
CA GLN A 33 12.22 12.04 -8.93
C GLN A 33 11.55 12.57 -7.66
N ASN A 34 11.20 13.86 -7.63
CA ASN A 34 10.33 14.38 -6.58
C ASN A 34 8.94 13.74 -6.70
N GLY A 35 8.34 13.40 -5.57
CA GLY A 35 6.91 13.08 -5.53
C GLY A 35 6.09 14.28 -6.00
N ALA A 36 5.02 14.02 -6.73
CA ALA A 36 4.15 15.07 -7.27
C ALA A 36 3.45 15.86 -6.16
N GLU A 37 3.11 15.22 -5.05
CA GLU A 37 2.52 15.83 -3.85
C GLU A 37 3.11 15.22 -2.58
N ALA A 38 2.88 15.90 -1.46
CA ALA A 38 3.26 15.41 -0.13
C ALA A 38 2.56 14.09 0.21
N ILE A 39 3.27 13.15 0.84
CA ILE A 39 2.75 11.80 1.14
C ILE A 39 1.58 11.80 2.14
N ASN A 40 1.40 12.89 2.89
CA ASN A 40 0.29 13.07 3.81
C ASN A 40 -0.94 13.71 3.14
N ALA A 41 -0.85 14.14 1.88
CA ALA A 41 -2.00 14.59 1.11
C ALA A 41 -2.91 13.41 0.77
N ALA A 42 -4.22 13.64 0.69
CA ALA A 42 -5.18 12.58 0.37
C ALA A 42 -5.21 12.21 -1.13
N ASN A 43 -4.54 12.99 -1.98
CA ASN A 43 -4.54 12.83 -3.43
C ASN A 43 -3.25 13.41 -4.05
N GLY A 44 -3.14 13.32 -5.39
CA GLY A 44 -2.05 13.92 -6.15
C GLY A 44 -0.72 13.16 -6.15
N HIS A 45 -0.58 12.09 -5.36
CA HIS A 45 0.57 11.19 -5.43
C HIS A 45 0.18 9.72 -5.67
N SER A 46 1.14 8.94 -6.19
CA SER A 46 0.92 7.54 -6.62
C SER A 46 0.38 6.64 -5.51
N PHE A 47 0.82 6.86 -4.28
CA PHE A 47 0.46 6.02 -3.16
C PHE A 47 -0.99 6.20 -2.66
N ALA A 48 -1.44 7.44 -2.47
CA ALA A 48 -2.86 7.71 -2.13
C ALA A 48 -3.77 7.19 -3.24
N LYS A 49 -3.32 7.35 -4.48
CA LYS A 49 -4.06 6.85 -5.63
C LYS A 49 -4.16 5.33 -5.69
N ALA A 50 -3.09 4.61 -5.36
CA ALA A 50 -3.11 3.14 -5.28
C ALA A 50 -4.06 2.64 -4.18
N LEU A 51 -4.30 3.45 -3.14
CA LEU A 51 -5.15 3.11 -2.00
C LEU A 51 -6.59 3.63 -2.11
N GLU A 52 -6.96 4.31 -3.20
CA GLU A 52 -8.24 5.04 -3.30
C GLU A 52 -9.47 4.16 -3.02
N HIS A 53 -9.41 2.88 -3.41
CA HIS A 53 -10.47 1.89 -3.22
C HIS A 53 -10.26 0.98 -1.98
N VAL A 54 -9.22 1.24 -1.19
CA VAL A 54 -8.99 0.64 0.12
C VAL A 54 -9.55 1.55 1.22
N VAL A 55 -9.43 2.87 1.01
CA VAL A 55 -9.92 3.93 1.90
C VAL A 55 -11.35 4.35 1.59
N GLY A 56 -11.80 4.20 0.35
CA GLY A 56 -13.19 4.42 -0.09
C GLY A 56 -13.88 3.14 -0.54
N ASP A 57 -15.21 3.18 -0.65
CA ASP A 57 -16.02 2.03 -1.05
C ASP A 57 -16.04 1.85 -2.57
N ASN A 58 -15.76 0.63 -3.03
CA ASN A 58 -15.94 0.21 -4.42
C ASN A 58 -16.32 -1.28 -4.47
N ASN A 59 -17.55 -1.58 -4.90
CA ASN A 59 -18.07 -2.96 -4.96
C ASN A 59 -17.32 -3.87 -5.93
N GLN A 60 -16.55 -3.30 -6.86
CA GLN A 60 -15.74 -4.04 -7.82
C GLN A 60 -14.32 -4.30 -7.32
N ILE A 61 -13.98 -3.87 -6.10
CA ILE A 61 -12.66 -4.01 -5.52
C ILE A 61 -12.74 -4.81 -4.22
N LYS A 62 -11.82 -5.75 -4.07
CA LYS A 62 -11.56 -6.48 -2.83
C LYS A 62 -10.14 -6.23 -2.38
N PHE A 63 -9.91 -6.20 -1.07
CA PHE A 63 -8.57 -6.02 -0.56
C PHE A 63 -8.31 -6.77 0.75
N LEU A 64 -7.03 -7.02 0.98
CA LEU A 64 -6.46 -7.57 2.21
C LEU A 64 -5.41 -6.57 2.72
N ALA A 65 -5.69 -5.87 3.81
CA ALA A 65 -4.71 -5.00 4.47
C ALA A 65 -4.07 -5.74 5.65
N TYR A 66 -2.75 -5.92 5.64
CA TYR A 66 -2.01 -6.61 6.68
C TYR A 66 -0.97 -5.69 7.33
N ASN A 67 -0.83 -5.78 8.65
CA ASN A 67 0.11 -4.93 9.40
C ASN A 67 0.39 -5.54 10.77
N ASN A 68 1.66 -5.57 11.21
CA ASN A 68 2.02 -6.02 12.56
C ASN A 68 1.75 -4.96 13.65
N ALA A 69 1.44 -3.73 13.24
CA ALA A 69 0.96 -2.64 14.07
C ALA A 69 -0.24 -1.98 13.36
N PRO A 70 -1.39 -2.66 13.24
CA PRO A 70 -2.54 -2.17 12.49
C PRO A 70 -3.17 -0.93 13.16
N PRO A 71 -3.89 -0.09 12.40
CA PRO A 71 -4.62 1.02 12.98
C PRO A 71 -5.71 0.51 13.92
N ARG A 72 -5.91 1.23 15.03
CA ARG A 72 -7.02 1.03 16.00
C ARG A 72 -7.04 -0.33 16.72
N VAL A 73 -6.09 -1.23 16.47
CA VAL A 73 -5.99 -2.53 17.17
C VAL A 73 -4.63 -2.63 17.87
N PRO A 74 -4.57 -2.34 19.18
CA PRO A 74 -3.32 -2.43 19.93
C PRO A 74 -2.91 -3.89 20.19
N LYS A 75 -1.61 -4.11 20.40
CA LYS A 75 -1.02 -5.37 20.93
C LYS A 75 -1.25 -6.63 20.06
N VAL A 76 -1.25 -6.49 18.75
CA VAL A 76 -1.29 -7.64 17.84
C VAL A 76 0.00 -8.46 17.94
N LYS A 77 -0.12 -9.78 18.14
CA LYS A 77 0.99 -10.73 18.08
C LYS A 77 1.01 -11.41 16.72
N THR A 78 2.06 -11.17 15.94
CA THR A 78 2.29 -11.81 14.63
C THR A 78 3.70 -12.41 14.58
N LYS A 79 3.98 -13.34 13.66
CA LYS A 79 5.35 -13.86 13.44
C LYS A 79 6.13 -13.05 12.40
N SER A 80 5.63 -11.88 12.01
CA SER A 80 6.10 -11.14 10.84
C SER A 80 6.02 -9.63 11.09
N ASN A 81 7.02 -8.87 10.65
CA ASN A 81 7.02 -7.41 10.77
C ASN A 81 6.48 -6.68 9.53
N SER A 82 6.01 -7.46 8.54
CA SER A 82 5.56 -6.97 7.24
C SER A 82 4.24 -6.21 7.35
N LYS A 83 4.08 -5.22 6.47
CA LYS A 83 2.87 -4.40 6.33
C LYS A 83 2.59 -4.17 4.86
N GLY A 84 1.33 -4.03 4.49
CA GLY A 84 0.96 -3.86 3.11
C GLY A 84 -0.53 -4.08 2.83
N VAL A 85 -0.86 -4.00 1.55
CA VAL A 85 -2.22 -4.20 1.05
C VAL A 85 -2.17 -5.00 -0.25
N ILE A 86 -2.96 -6.06 -0.36
CA ILE A 86 -3.29 -6.68 -1.64
C ILE A 86 -4.64 -6.13 -2.08
N ILE A 87 -4.75 -5.71 -3.33
CA ILE A 87 -5.96 -5.17 -3.95
C ILE A 87 -6.27 -6.02 -5.17
N LEU A 88 -7.51 -6.44 -5.32
CA LEU A 88 -8.02 -7.28 -6.39
C LEU A 88 -9.20 -6.59 -7.06
N SER A 89 -9.25 -6.68 -8.39
CA SER A 89 -10.45 -6.34 -9.15
C SER A 89 -11.35 -7.56 -9.25
N THR A 90 -12.66 -7.40 -9.07
CA THR A 90 -13.63 -8.50 -9.30
C THR A 90 -14.17 -8.52 -10.73
N ASN A 91 -13.79 -7.54 -11.55
CA ASN A 91 -14.25 -7.36 -12.92
C ASN A 91 -13.15 -7.52 -13.99
N ALA A 92 -11.92 -7.82 -13.59
CA ALA A 92 -10.77 -7.99 -14.48
C ALA A 92 -9.69 -8.83 -13.78
N ASP A 93 -8.88 -9.58 -14.55
CA ASP A 93 -7.67 -10.27 -14.06
C ASP A 93 -6.58 -9.24 -13.72
N ALA A 94 -6.70 -8.61 -12.56
CA ALA A 94 -5.87 -7.48 -12.15
C ALA A 94 -5.75 -7.40 -10.62
N ALA A 95 -4.50 -7.50 -10.15
CA ALA A 95 -4.18 -7.30 -8.75
C ALA A 95 -2.96 -6.39 -8.56
N ALA A 96 -2.97 -5.69 -7.43
CA ALA A 96 -1.87 -4.87 -6.96
C ALA A 96 -1.45 -5.34 -5.57
N TRP A 97 -0.14 -5.34 -5.33
CA TRP A 97 0.45 -5.58 -4.03
C TRP A 97 1.30 -4.39 -3.62
N ILE A 98 0.89 -3.80 -2.50
CA ILE A 98 1.58 -2.70 -1.85
C ILE A 98 2.31 -3.27 -0.63
N VAL A 99 3.60 -2.98 -0.51
CA VAL A 99 4.41 -3.28 0.69
C VAL A 99 4.92 -1.96 1.25
N HIS A 100 4.78 -1.74 2.55
CA HIS A 100 5.24 -0.50 3.18
C HIS A 100 5.80 -0.70 4.58
N THR A 101 6.46 0.33 5.11
CA THR A 101 7.00 0.33 6.47
C THR A 101 6.15 1.10 7.50
N VAL A 102 5.07 1.77 7.06
CA VAL A 102 4.23 2.67 7.90
C VAL A 102 3.34 1.88 8.88
N PRO A 103 3.54 1.96 10.20
CA PRO A 103 2.61 1.42 11.20
C PRO A 103 1.31 2.24 11.24
N GLY A 104 0.21 1.62 11.67
CA GLY A 104 -1.08 2.29 11.81
C GLY A 104 -1.73 2.72 10.48
N PHE A 105 -1.32 2.12 9.36
CA PHE A 105 -1.71 2.56 8.02
C PHE A 105 -1.87 1.36 7.04
N PRO A 106 -2.74 1.47 6.01
CA PRO A 106 -3.84 2.44 5.92
C PRO A 106 -4.95 2.07 6.91
N ILE A 107 -5.89 2.99 7.16
CA ILE A 107 -7.16 2.67 7.83
C ILE A 107 -8.14 2.17 6.77
N PRO A 108 -8.52 0.88 6.76
CA PRO A 108 -9.47 0.36 5.78
C PRO A 108 -10.83 1.03 5.88
N LYS A 109 -11.48 1.30 4.74
CA LYS A 109 -12.85 1.88 4.65
C LYS A 109 -13.01 3.17 5.45
N ALA A 110 -11.96 3.98 5.53
CA ALA A 110 -11.96 5.29 6.15
C ALA A 110 -11.12 6.24 5.30
N VAL A 111 -11.32 7.55 5.42
CA VAL A 111 -10.58 8.56 4.66
C VAL A 111 -9.06 8.39 4.80
N TYR A 112 -8.33 8.70 3.72
CA TYR A 112 -6.86 8.67 3.73
C TYR A 112 -6.31 9.51 4.89
N THR A 113 -5.66 8.84 5.84
CA THR A 113 -5.17 9.48 7.06
C THR A 113 -3.72 9.05 7.29
N TRP A 114 -2.79 9.96 7.06
CA TRP A 114 -1.38 9.72 7.36
C TRP A 114 -1.13 9.75 8.88
N PRO A 115 -0.47 8.75 9.47
CA PRO A 115 -0.20 8.77 10.92
C PRO A 115 0.84 9.84 11.24
N ALA A 116 0.45 10.88 12.00
CA ALA A 116 1.29 12.06 12.23
C ALA A 116 2.68 11.73 12.83
N ALA A 117 2.76 10.73 13.71
CA ALA A 117 4.01 10.26 14.31
C ALA A 117 5.02 9.71 13.28
N GLU A 118 4.54 9.29 12.11
CA GLU A 118 5.36 8.69 11.05
C GLU A 118 5.98 9.77 10.13
N THR A 119 5.60 11.03 10.28
CA THR A 119 6.29 12.15 9.59
C THR A 119 7.74 12.30 10.05
N ALA A 120 8.03 12.08 11.33
CA ALA A 120 9.39 12.17 11.85
C ALA A 120 10.31 11.04 11.36
N LYS A 121 9.75 9.96 10.79
CA LYS A 121 10.48 8.73 10.43
C LYS A 121 10.64 8.58 8.92
N GLY A 122 11.59 7.74 8.52
CA GLY A 122 11.78 7.36 7.12
C GLY A 122 10.89 6.18 6.73
N HIS A 123 10.30 6.22 5.53
CA HIS A 123 9.43 5.15 5.05
C HIS A 123 9.71 4.76 3.60
N LEU A 124 9.57 3.47 3.33
CA LEU A 124 9.62 2.89 1.99
C LEU A 124 8.24 2.34 1.66
N LEU A 125 7.77 2.61 0.44
CA LEU A 125 6.52 2.10 -0.08
C LEU A 125 6.76 1.56 -1.49
N LEU A 126 6.46 0.28 -1.68
CA LEU A 126 6.60 -0.43 -2.94
C LEU A 126 5.21 -0.78 -3.45
N CYS A 127 4.92 -0.42 -4.70
CA CYS A 127 3.69 -0.83 -5.39
C CYS A 127 4.06 -1.74 -6.55
N LEU A 128 3.46 -2.93 -6.61
CA LEU A 128 3.67 -3.94 -7.64
C LEU A 128 2.34 -4.33 -8.27
N THR A 129 2.25 -4.37 -9.59
CA THR A 129 1.22 -5.16 -10.27
C THR A 129 1.60 -6.64 -10.21
N ILE A 130 0.69 -7.48 -9.74
CA ILE A 130 0.86 -8.94 -9.69
C ILE A 130 -0.27 -9.63 -10.48
N PRO A 131 -0.01 -10.77 -11.14
CA PRO A 131 -1.08 -11.56 -11.74
C PRO A 131 -1.93 -12.22 -10.65
N GLU A 132 -3.23 -12.42 -10.90
CA GLU A 132 -4.10 -13.05 -9.90
C GLU A 132 -3.66 -14.47 -9.54
N SER A 133 -3.02 -15.17 -10.47
CA SER A 133 -2.45 -16.51 -10.24
C SER A 133 -1.41 -16.56 -9.10
N GLN A 134 -0.78 -15.44 -8.74
CA GLN A 134 0.17 -15.38 -7.62
C GLN A 134 -0.50 -15.17 -6.25
N ILE A 135 -1.77 -14.77 -6.21
CA ILE A 135 -2.43 -14.36 -4.96
C ILE A 135 -2.53 -15.50 -3.97
N ASN A 136 -2.86 -16.72 -4.43
CA ASN A 136 -2.95 -17.89 -3.54
C ASN A 136 -1.61 -18.20 -2.88
N ALA A 137 -0.51 -18.10 -3.62
CA ALA A 137 0.83 -18.31 -3.08
C ALA A 137 1.21 -17.25 -2.03
N ILE A 138 0.87 -15.98 -2.28
CA ILE A 138 1.12 -14.88 -1.33
C ILE A 138 0.23 -15.04 -0.08
N GLY A 139 -1.05 -15.39 -0.26
CA GLY A 139 -1.99 -15.66 0.83
C GLY A 139 -1.50 -16.79 1.75
N LEU A 140 -0.97 -17.87 1.17
CA LEU A 140 -0.40 -18.98 1.93
C LEU A 140 0.81 -18.54 2.78
N TYR A 141 1.67 -17.66 2.25
CA TYR A 141 2.76 -17.07 3.03
C TYR A 141 2.23 -16.29 4.24
N PHE A 142 1.20 -15.46 4.03
CA PHE A 142 0.63 -14.67 5.12
C PHE A 142 -0.03 -15.53 6.20
N HIS A 143 -0.72 -16.60 5.81
CA HIS A 143 -1.29 -17.57 6.73
C HIS A 143 -0.22 -18.24 7.61
N LYS A 144 0.86 -18.75 7.00
CA LYS A 144 1.97 -19.40 7.74
C LYS A 144 2.65 -18.47 8.75
N ARG A 145 2.65 -17.17 8.46
CA ARG A 145 3.27 -16.12 9.29
C ARG A 145 2.35 -15.53 10.35
N ASN A 146 1.09 -15.98 10.43
CA ASN A 146 0.07 -15.42 11.32
C ASN A 146 0.04 -13.88 11.26
N ASN A 147 0.01 -13.32 10.04
CA ASN A 147 -0.13 -11.88 9.88
C ASN A 147 -1.56 -11.47 10.23
N TYR A 148 -1.71 -10.41 11.02
CA TYR A 148 -3.01 -9.78 11.21
C TYR A 148 -3.43 -9.10 9.91
N ALA A 149 -4.68 -9.32 9.52
CA ALA A 149 -5.23 -8.77 8.31
C ALA A 149 -6.70 -8.36 8.46
N HIS A 150 -7.08 -7.28 7.76
CA HIS A 150 -8.46 -6.88 7.53
C HIS A 150 -8.85 -7.24 6.08
N ILE A 151 -10.04 -7.82 5.90
CA ILE A 151 -10.57 -8.29 4.61
C ILE A 151 -11.88 -7.53 4.33
N SER A 152 -12.06 -7.05 3.09
CA SER A 152 -13.12 -6.13 2.69
C SER A 152 -14.39 -6.75 2.09
#